data_AF-A0A3P6FSP4-F1
#
_entry.id   AF-A0A3P6FSP4-F1
#
_cell.length_a   1.000
_cell.length_b   1.000
_cell.length_c   1.000
_cell.angle_alpha   90.00
_cell.angle_beta   90.00
_cell.angle_gamma   90.00
#
_symmetry.space_group_name_H-M   'P 1'
#
loop_
_entity.id
_entity.type
_entity.pdbx_description
1 polymer ?
#
loop_
_entity_poly.entity_id
_entity_poly.type
_entity_poly.pdbx_seq_one_letter_code
_entity_poly.pdbx_strand_id
1 'polypeptide(L)'
;RIRRFNEIDNAHGEHYQFRSRVPFKSFDDRIQESRLIFSGTVSPIGGYSRRHPNHEATTVYCSLCLRGFVVQGSLDPRNRGLEDVFRVIDDIGWSYTVLHVNPFCPRVVREFISNIAFNEDGALIRGFVYRFSPSVINQLMMTPTVEHSFQWKDVVLNQAITHLTGGQCAGWTGFNLNALLDPFQILYRVCERSWLPGPDSNLMMRKRLRLMYAVTKRKQIDFGQLVYEQVIDMTRCFKKKSLCYQEMKILSEKV
;
A
#
# COMPACT_ATOMS: atom_id res chain seq x y z
N ARG A 1 6.13 -2.55 -33.29
CA ARG A 1 7.46 -2.13 -32.81
C ARG A 1 7.37 -2.01 -31.30
N ILE A 2 7.87 -2.99 -30.53
CA ILE A 2 7.84 -2.98 -29.06
C ILE A 2 8.91 -1.98 -28.60
N ARG A 3 8.51 -0.89 -27.95
CA ARG A 3 9.47 0.08 -27.39
C ARG A 3 10.08 -0.51 -26.12
N ARG A 4 11.41 -0.49 -25.99
CA ARG A 4 12.09 -0.94 -24.76
C ARG A 4 11.92 0.12 -23.67
N PHE A 5 11.90 -0.28 -22.40
CA PHE A 5 11.74 0.64 -21.27
C PHE A 5 12.77 1.79 -21.31
N ASN A 6 14.01 1.50 -21.70
CA ASN A 6 15.09 2.47 -21.86
C ASN A 6 14.83 3.54 -22.94
N GLU A 7 13.95 3.28 -23.92
CA GLU A 7 13.56 4.26 -24.95
C GLU A 7 12.50 5.24 -24.43
N ILE A 8 11.92 4.98 -23.26
CA ILE A 8 10.88 5.81 -22.61
C ILE A 8 11.44 6.51 -21.37
N ASP A 9 12.40 5.89 -20.70
CA ASP A 9 13.14 6.42 -19.55
C ASP A 9 14.56 6.84 -19.99
N ASN A 10 14.71 8.09 -20.47
CA ASN A 10 15.97 8.66 -20.96
C ASN A 10 17.03 8.91 -19.86
N ALA A 11 16.88 8.32 -18.66
CA ALA A 11 17.62 8.77 -17.50
C ALA A 11 19.03 8.16 -17.35
N HIS A 12 19.27 6.88 -17.65
CA HIS A 12 20.58 6.26 -17.36
C HIS A 12 21.00 5.16 -18.37
N GLY A 13 22.32 5.08 -18.61
CA GLY A 13 22.98 4.18 -19.57
C GLY A 13 22.98 2.70 -19.17
N GLU A 14 23.43 1.87 -20.11
CA GLU A 14 23.46 0.41 -20.01
C GLU A 14 24.27 -0.04 -18.77
N HIS A 15 23.73 -0.99 -17.99
CA HIS A 15 24.23 -1.51 -16.70
C HIS A 15 23.67 -0.86 -15.42
N TYR A 16 22.35 -0.92 -15.24
CA TYR A 16 21.79 -0.97 -13.88
C TYR A 16 22.03 -2.38 -13.32
N GLN A 17 22.46 -2.47 -12.05
CA GLN A 17 22.36 -3.70 -11.25
C GLN A 17 21.55 -3.33 -10.02
N PHE A 18 20.40 -3.95 -9.83
CA PHE A 18 19.56 -3.66 -8.66
C PHE A 18 20.32 -3.96 -7.36
N ARG A 19 20.61 -2.90 -6.60
CA ARG A 19 21.05 -2.98 -5.21
C ARG A 19 20.10 -2.09 -4.42
N SER A 20 19.15 -2.72 -3.72
CA SER A 20 18.15 -2.02 -2.90
C SER A 20 18.84 -0.95 -2.06
N ARG A 21 18.40 0.31 -2.19
CA ARG A 21 18.87 1.41 -1.32
C ARG A 21 18.42 1.21 0.11
N VAL A 22 17.36 0.41 0.32
CA VAL A 22 16.87 0.04 1.64
C VAL A 22 17.60 -1.23 2.10
N PRO A 23 18.34 -1.19 3.23
CA PRO A 23 19.01 -2.38 3.76
C PRO A 23 18.00 -3.47 4.10
N PHE A 24 18.33 -4.72 3.79
CA PHE A 24 17.63 -5.86 4.36
C PHE A 24 17.77 -5.81 5.88
N LYS A 25 16.65 -5.87 6.61
CA LYS A 25 16.64 -6.02 8.07
C LYS A 25 16.06 -7.38 8.41
N SER A 26 16.67 -8.07 9.37
CA SER A 26 16.14 -9.34 9.85
C SER A 26 14.80 -9.12 10.55
N PHE A 27 13.99 -10.17 10.67
CA PHE A 27 12.72 -10.11 11.38
C PHE A 27 12.88 -9.62 12.83
N ASP A 28 13.94 -10.05 13.51
CA ASP A 28 14.20 -9.66 14.90
C ASP A 28 14.60 -8.18 15.02
N ASP A 29 15.49 -7.69 14.14
CA ASP A 29 15.85 -6.27 14.08
C ASP A 29 14.61 -5.41 13.82
N ARG A 30 13.74 -5.89 12.92
CA ARG A 30 12.47 -5.24 12.59
C ARG A 30 11.52 -5.20 13.78
N ILE A 31 11.41 -6.27 14.56
CA ILE A 31 10.61 -6.27 15.79
C ILE A 31 11.13 -5.22 16.78
N GLN A 32 12.45 -5.13 16.97
CA GLN A 32 13.03 -4.16 17.89
C GLN A 32 12.78 -2.72 17.45
N GLU A 33 12.95 -2.42 16.16
CA GLU A 33 12.64 -1.08 15.64
C GLU A 33 11.16 -0.74 15.73
N SER A 34 10.28 -1.67 15.38
CA SER A 34 8.83 -1.47 15.55
C SER A 34 8.48 -1.19 17.01
N ARG A 35 9.11 -1.90 17.97
CA ARG A 35 8.93 -1.60 19.41
C ARG A 35 9.37 -0.19 19.76
N LEU A 36 10.47 0.30 19.18
CA LEU A 36 10.95 1.67 19.40
C LEU A 36 10.01 2.73 18.82
N ILE A 37 9.44 2.48 17.63
CA ILE A 37 8.42 3.35 17.03
C ILE A 37 7.22 3.52 17.97
N PHE A 38 6.81 2.42 18.61
CA PHE A 38 5.68 2.43 19.56
C PHE A 38 6.05 2.77 21.01
N SER A 39 7.33 2.80 21.38
CA SER A 39 7.76 3.14 22.75
C SER A 39 7.85 4.65 23.00
N GLY A 40 8.12 5.45 21.96
CA GLY A 40 8.23 6.91 22.04
C GLY A 40 6.93 7.67 21.74
N THR A 41 5.86 6.99 21.29
CA THR A 41 4.65 7.63 20.74
C THR A 41 3.46 7.69 21.71
N VAL A 42 3.73 8.00 22.98
CA VAL A 42 2.79 8.15 24.12
C VAL A 42 2.69 6.86 24.96
N SER A 43 2.79 7.02 26.29
CA SER A 43 2.46 5.93 27.22
C SER A 43 1.08 5.40 26.87
N PRO A 44 0.89 4.09 26.75
CA PRO A 44 -0.44 3.55 26.53
C PRO A 44 -1.39 4.18 27.53
N ILE A 45 -2.42 4.88 27.05
CA ILE A 45 -3.40 5.47 27.95
C ILE A 45 -4.09 4.28 28.63
N GLY A 46 -3.61 3.96 29.83
CA GLY A 46 -4.10 2.85 30.62
C GLY A 46 -5.52 3.14 31.04
N GLY A 47 -6.41 2.16 30.89
CA GLY A 47 -7.76 2.29 31.44
C GLY A 47 -8.85 1.43 30.80
N TYR A 48 -8.62 0.84 29.62
CA TYR A 48 -9.65 0.01 28.99
C TYR A 48 -9.52 -1.45 29.43
N SER A 49 -10.30 -1.84 30.45
CA SER A 49 -10.52 -3.26 30.80
C SER A 49 -11.22 -4.04 29.67
N ARG A 50 -11.71 -3.35 28.63
CA ARG A 50 -12.47 -3.91 27.52
C ARG A 50 -11.62 -3.96 26.25
N ARG A 51 -11.69 -5.10 25.53
CA ARG A 51 -11.06 -5.30 24.22
C ARG A 51 -11.59 -4.34 23.14
N HIS A 52 -12.83 -3.90 23.28
CA HIS A 52 -13.51 -3.01 22.34
C HIS A 52 -14.09 -1.81 23.09
N PRO A 53 -14.07 -0.60 22.51
CA PRO A 53 -14.55 0.61 23.17
C PRO A 53 -16.08 0.59 23.37
N ASN A 54 -16.84 -0.09 22.50
CA ASN A 54 -18.29 -0.16 22.54
C ASN A 54 -18.84 -1.44 21.87
N HIS A 55 -20.17 -1.58 21.89
CA HIS A 55 -20.86 -2.72 21.27
C HIS A 55 -20.73 -2.76 19.74
N GLU A 56 -20.73 -1.60 19.08
CA GLU A 56 -20.61 -1.50 17.62
C GLU A 56 -19.25 -2.05 17.13
N ALA A 57 -18.15 -1.67 17.78
CA ALA A 57 -16.82 -2.21 17.53
C ALA A 57 -16.77 -3.73 17.72
N THR A 58 -17.47 -4.24 18.74
CA THR A 58 -17.61 -5.69 18.95
C THR A 58 -18.35 -6.37 17.79
N THR A 59 -19.43 -5.78 17.30
CA THR A 59 -20.17 -6.28 16.14
C THR A 59 -19.32 -6.28 14.86
N VAL A 60 -18.55 -5.20 14.64
CA VAL A 60 -17.60 -5.12 13.51
C VAL A 60 -16.55 -6.23 13.62
N TYR A 61 -15.97 -6.44 14.80
CA TYR A 61 -15.00 -7.53 15.05
C TYR A 61 -15.59 -8.92 14.76
N CYS A 62 -16.82 -9.19 15.22
CA CYS A 62 -17.50 -10.45 14.92
C CYS A 62 -17.73 -10.62 13.41
N SER A 63 -18.14 -9.57 12.71
CA SER A 63 -18.31 -9.62 11.24
C SER A 63 -17.00 -9.86 10.49
N LEU A 64 -15.89 -9.36 11.03
CA LEU A 64 -14.52 -9.57 10.56
C LEU A 64 -14.03 -11.00 10.74
N CYS A 65 -14.44 -11.67 11.81
CA CYS A 65 -14.06 -13.07 12.08
C CYS A 65 -14.60 -14.03 11.02
N LEU A 66 -15.71 -13.68 10.37
CA LEU A 66 -16.29 -14.45 9.26
C LEU A 66 -15.54 -14.25 7.92
N ARG A 67 -14.51 -13.40 7.89
CA ARG A 67 -13.81 -12.99 6.68
C ARG A 67 -12.35 -13.46 6.69
N GLY A 68 -11.88 -13.84 5.50
CA GLY A 68 -10.48 -14.15 5.21
C GLY A 68 -9.65 -12.90 4.91
N PHE A 69 -8.32 -13.07 4.94
CA PHE A 69 -7.36 -12.06 4.52
C PHE A 69 -6.80 -12.39 3.14
N VAL A 70 -6.38 -11.38 2.38
CA VAL A 70 -5.51 -11.59 1.23
C VAL A 70 -4.13 -11.13 1.61
N VAL A 71 -3.15 -11.99 1.33
CA VAL A 71 -1.75 -11.76 1.66
C VAL A 71 -1.12 -10.87 0.59
N GLN A 72 -0.27 -9.94 1.03
CA GLN A 72 0.48 -9.08 0.12
C GLN A 72 1.42 -9.92 -0.75
N GLY A 73 1.61 -9.48 -1.99
CA GLY A 73 2.58 -10.10 -2.87
C GLY A 73 4.00 -9.61 -2.57
N SER A 74 4.97 -10.53 -2.56
CA SER A 74 6.40 -10.20 -2.62
C SER A 74 6.96 -10.41 -4.02
N LEU A 75 7.98 -9.63 -4.38
CA LEU A 75 8.78 -9.79 -5.59
C LEU A 75 10.12 -10.43 -5.23
N ASP A 76 10.60 -11.39 -6.04
CA ASP A 76 11.94 -11.97 -5.86
C ASP A 76 13.00 -11.04 -6.47
N PRO A 77 13.88 -10.41 -5.65
CA PRO A 77 14.92 -9.52 -6.15
C PRO A 77 15.96 -10.22 -7.03
N ARG A 78 16.03 -11.56 -7.01
CA ARG A 78 16.95 -12.35 -7.84
C ARG A 78 16.42 -12.57 -9.26
N ASN A 79 15.15 -12.26 -9.51
CA ASN A 79 14.56 -12.40 -10.82
C ASN A 79 14.98 -11.22 -11.72
N ARG A 80 15.91 -11.48 -12.65
CA ARG A 80 16.42 -10.47 -13.60
C ARG A 80 15.34 -9.85 -14.48
N GLY A 81 14.25 -10.57 -14.76
CA GLY A 81 13.13 -10.02 -15.52
C GLY A 81 12.36 -8.90 -14.81
N LEU A 82 12.65 -8.66 -13.53
CA LEU A 82 12.02 -7.62 -12.71
C LEU A 82 12.89 -6.37 -12.55
N GLU A 83 14.08 -6.31 -13.17
CA GLU A 83 15.05 -5.25 -12.94
C GLU A 83 14.50 -3.85 -13.23
N ASP A 84 13.77 -3.69 -14.34
CA ASP A 84 13.12 -2.42 -14.69
C ASP A 84 12.04 -2.01 -13.68
N VAL A 85 11.30 -2.98 -13.15
CA VAL A 85 10.25 -2.75 -12.16
C VAL A 85 10.87 -2.34 -10.84
N PHE A 86 11.91 -3.05 -10.39
CA PHE A 86 12.63 -2.73 -9.18
C PHE A 86 13.30 -1.36 -9.26
N ARG A 87 13.86 -0.98 -10.40
CA ARG A 87 14.40 0.37 -10.61
C ARG A 87 13.35 1.45 -10.34
N VAL A 88 12.17 1.33 -10.95
CA VAL A 88 11.07 2.29 -10.73
C VAL A 88 10.63 2.36 -9.27
N ILE A 89 10.54 1.20 -8.60
CA ILE A 89 10.12 1.12 -7.20
C ILE A 89 11.17 1.71 -6.26
N ASP A 90 12.45 1.47 -6.52
CA ASP A 90 13.56 1.95 -5.71
C ASP A 90 13.79 3.45 -5.87
N ASP A 91 13.56 3.99 -7.08
CA ASP A 91 13.66 5.42 -7.36
C ASP A 91 12.71 6.26 -6.49
N ILE A 92 11.54 5.70 -6.12
CA ILE A 92 10.58 6.34 -5.20
C ILE A 92 10.71 5.85 -3.74
N GLY A 93 11.69 4.99 -3.46
CA GLY A 93 11.98 4.47 -2.11
C GLY A 93 10.93 3.49 -1.58
N TRP A 94 10.22 2.77 -2.45
CA TRP A 94 9.14 1.84 -2.05
C TRP A 94 9.55 0.36 -2.07
N SER A 95 10.84 0.06 -2.28
CA SER A 95 11.37 -1.31 -2.40
C SER A 95 10.97 -2.21 -1.23
N TYR A 96 10.99 -1.68 -0.01
CA TYR A 96 10.63 -2.43 1.20
C TYR A 96 9.18 -2.96 1.14
N THR A 97 8.26 -2.20 0.54
CA THR A 97 6.84 -2.54 0.42
C THR A 97 6.57 -3.74 -0.48
N VAL A 98 7.55 -4.22 -1.25
CA VAL A 98 7.39 -5.36 -2.16
C VAL A 98 8.39 -6.48 -1.90
N LEU A 99 9.39 -6.26 -1.06
CA LEU A 99 10.42 -7.25 -0.73
C LEU A 99 10.18 -7.93 0.61
N HIS A 100 9.66 -7.20 1.60
CA HIS A 100 9.62 -7.63 3.00
C HIS A 100 8.19 -7.71 3.52
N VAL A 101 7.44 -8.67 2.97
CA VAL A 101 6.11 -9.07 3.44
C VAL A 101 6.25 -9.93 4.70
N ASN A 102 5.79 -9.41 5.83
CA ASN A 102 5.89 -10.09 7.13
C ASN A 102 4.59 -10.85 7.46
N PRO A 103 4.69 -12.00 8.16
CA PRO A 103 3.52 -12.67 8.69
C PRO A 103 2.84 -11.78 9.74
N PHE A 104 1.51 -11.88 9.83
CA PHE A 104 0.71 -11.10 10.76
C PHE A 104 -0.18 -11.97 11.62
N CYS A 105 -0.71 -11.39 12.70
CA CYS A 105 -1.70 -12.05 13.55
C CYS A 105 -3.12 -11.60 13.14
N PRO A 106 -3.94 -12.45 12.49
CA PRO A 106 -5.30 -12.11 12.06
C PRO A 106 -6.16 -11.48 13.17
N ARG A 107 -6.03 -11.99 14.40
CA ARG A 107 -6.79 -11.50 15.56
C ARG A 107 -6.47 -10.04 15.88
N VAL A 108 -5.19 -9.67 15.86
CA VAL A 108 -4.73 -8.30 16.17
C VAL A 108 -5.20 -7.34 15.09
N VAL A 109 -5.10 -7.73 13.82
CA VAL A 109 -5.55 -6.90 12.69
C VAL A 109 -7.06 -6.65 12.75
N ARG A 110 -7.86 -7.69 13.05
CA ARG A 110 -9.32 -7.53 13.22
C ARG A 110 -9.64 -6.57 14.37
N GLU A 111 -8.95 -6.71 15.49
CA GLU A 111 -9.12 -5.85 16.66
C GLU A 111 -8.79 -4.39 16.32
N PHE A 112 -7.66 -4.15 15.67
CA PHE A 112 -7.27 -2.84 15.15
C PHE A 112 -8.37 -2.22 14.26
N ILE A 113 -8.82 -2.94 13.23
CA ILE A 113 -9.84 -2.45 12.28
C ILE A 113 -11.15 -2.11 13.00
N SER A 114 -11.57 -2.97 13.92
CA SER A 114 -12.81 -2.74 14.67
C SER A 114 -12.74 -1.53 15.60
N ASN A 115 -11.55 -1.18 16.08
CA ASN A 115 -11.38 -0.19 17.13
C ASN A 115 -10.93 1.18 16.61
N ILE A 116 -10.19 1.25 15.49
CA ILE A 116 -9.67 2.51 14.94
C ILE A 116 -10.78 3.49 14.55
N ALA A 117 -11.95 3.00 14.16
CA ALA A 117 -13.07 3.84 13.72
C ALA A 117 -13.71 4.68 14.85
N PHE A 118 -13.27 4.46 16.09
CA PHE A 118 -13.88 4.98 17.31
C PHE A 118 -12.91 5.76 18.20
N ASN A 119 -11.67 5.95 17.77
CA ASN A 119 -10.68 6.70 18.54
C ASN A 119 -9.82 7.56 17.59
N GLU A 120 -9.85 8.88 17.80
CA GLU A 120 -9.09 9.85 17.01
C GLU A 120 -7.58 9.81 17.34
N ASP A 121 -7.22 9.36 18.54
CA ASP A 121 -5.83 9.29 19.03
C ASP A 121 -5.08 8.04 18.53
N GLY A 122 -5.79 7.04 18.00
CA GLY A 122 -5.20 5.79 17.51
C GLY A 122 -6.11 4.58 17.63
N ALA A 123 -5.54 3.38 17.52
CA ALA A 123 -6.30 2.13 17.60
C ALA A 123 -6.10 1.44 18.95
N LEU A 124 -7.20 1.05 19.60
CA LEU A 124 -7.17 0.20 20.79
C LEU A 124 -6.82 -1.24 20.40
N ILE A 125 -5.74 -1.78 20.96
CA ILE A 125 -5.32 -3.18 20.79
C ILE A 125 -4.89 -3.71 22.17
N ARG A 126 -5.50 -4.82 22.60
CA ARG A 126 -5.20 -5.53 23.86
C ARG A 126 -5.26 -4.65 25.11
N GLY A 127 -6.08 -3.60 25.10
CA GLY A 127 -6.21 -2.64 26.21
C GLY A 127 -5.27 -1.43 26.13
N PHE A 128 -4.47 -1.33 25.07
CA PHE A 128 -3.49 -0.27 24.82
C PHE A 128 -3.89 0.53 23.58
N VAL A 129 -3.78 1.85 23.61
CA VAL A 129 -4.03 2.70 22.43
C VAL A 129 -2.71 2.93 21.69
N TYR A 130 -2.66 2.55 20.42
CA TYR A 130 -1.51 2.73 19.54
C TYR A 130 -1.78 3.83 18.53
N ARG A 131 -0.89 4.81 18.43
CA ARG A 131 -1.00 5.88 17.44
C ARG A 131 -0.96 5.30 16.03
N PHE A 132 -1.92 5.70 15.20
CA PHE A 132 -1.97 5.34 13.80
C PHE A 132 -1.96 6.60 12.94
N SER A 133 -0.90 6.80 12.16
CA SER A 133 -0.73 7.98 11.32
C SER A 133 0.13 7.66 10.09
N PRO A 134 0.08 8.48 9.03
CA PRO A 134 0.95 8.36 7.86
C PRO A 134 2.43 8.22 8.23
N SER A 135 2.91 9.04 9.16
CA SER A 135 4.31 9.02 9.62
C SER A 135 4.73 7.68 10.24
N VAL A 136 3.88 7.10 11.10
CA VAL A 136 4.12 5.79 11.72
C VAL A 136 4.16 4.70 10.65
N ILE A 137 3.24 4.75 9.68
CA ILE A 137 3.22 3.79 8.56
C ILE A 137 4.51 3.92 7.73
N ASN A 138 4.96 5.15 7.43
CA ASN A 138 6.18 5.36 6.68
C ASN A 138 7.42 4.79 7.39
N GLN A 139 7.53 4.99 8.70
CA GLN A 139 8.60 4.41 9.51
C GLN A 139 8.56 2.88 9.49
N LEU A 140 7.38 2.28 9.70
CA LEU A 140 7.20 0.83 9.63
C LEU A 140 7.52 0.28 8.24
N MET A 141 7.13 0.98 7.18
CA MET A 141 7.34 0.51 5.80
C MET A 141 8.69 0.94 5.22
N MET A 142 9.53 1.63 6.00
CA MET A 142 10.80 2.21 5.56
C MET A 142 10.68 3.04 4.28
N THR A 143 9.56 3.75 4.14
CA THR A 143 9.30 4.64 3.01
C THR A 143 9.68 6.07 3.38
N PRO A 144 10.10 6.90 2.40
CA PRO A 144 10.44 8.29 2.66
C PRO A 144 9.22 9.06 3.19
N THR A 145 9.49 9.99 4.10
CA THR A 145 8.48 10.99 4.50
C THR A 145 8.42 12.04 3.40
N VAL A 146 7.21 12.38 2.94
CA VAL A 146 7.00 13.33 1.84
C VAL A 146 6.16 14.49 2.35
N GLU A 147 6.73 15.69 2.40
CA GLU A 147 6.00 16.89 2.87
C GLU A 147 4.82 17.23 1.96
N HIS A 148 5.04 17.18 0.65
CA HIS A 148 4.06 17.54 -0.37
C HIS A 148 3.77 16.35 -1.28
N SER A 149 2.84 15.49 -0.84
CA SER A 149 2.46 14.30 -1.60
C SER A 149 1.82 14.68 -2.94
N PHE A 150 2.31 14.10 -4.02
CA PHE A 150 1.76 14.30 -5.35
C PHE A 150 0.31 13.79 -5.44
N GLN A 151 -0.58 14.62 -5.96
CA GLN A 151 -2.01 14.33 -6.10
C GLN A 151 -2.27 13.36 -7.27
N TRP A 152 -1.83 12.10 -7.11
CA TRP A 152 -1.94 11.08 -8.14
C TRP A 152 -3.39 10.78 -8.54
N LYS A 153 -4.38 11.02 -7.66
CA LYS A 153 -5.81 10.83 -7.94
C LYS A 153 -6.31 11.76 -9.06
N ASP A 154 -5.67 12.92 -9.22
CA ASP A 154 -6.05 13.96 -10.18
C ASP A 154 -5.36 13.81 -11.54
N VAL A 155 -4.48 12.79 -11.68
CA VAL A 155 -3.83 12.49 -12.95
C VAL A 155 -4.89 12.24 -14.04
N VAL A 156 -4.70 12.92 -15.18
CA VAL A 156 -5.54 12.73 -16.36
C VAL A 156 -5.38 11.30 -16.87
N LEU A 157 -6.47 10.52 -16.81
CA LEU A 157 -6.44 9.08 -17.09
C LEU A 157 -5.92 8.76 -18.50
N ASN A 158 -6.31 9.54 -19.51
CA ASN A 158 -5.86 9.32 -20.88
C ASN A 158 -4.34 9.49 -21.01
N GLN A 159 -3.78 10.51 -20.35
CA GLN A 159 -2.33 10.72 -20.29
C GLN A 159 -1.61 9.53 -19.64
N ALA A 160 -2.17 8.99 -18.55
CA ALA A 160 -1.64 7.80 -17.90
C ALA A 160 -1.62 6.60 -18.84
N ILE A 161 -2.74 6.33 -19.52
CA ILE A 161 -2.87 5.19 -20.45
C ILE A 161 -1.92 5.32 -21.63
N THR A 162 -1.85 6.49 -22.27
CA THR A 162 -0.94 6.72 -23.39
C THR A 162 0.51 6.52 -23.00
N HIS A 163 0.91 6.97 -21.80
CA HIS A 163 2.26 6.73 -21.30
C HIS A 163 2.53 5.25 -21.03
N LEU A 164 1.63 4.56 -20.32
CA LEU A 164 1.82 3.16 -19.90
C LEU A 164 1.68 2.14 -21.04
N THR A 165 1.08 2.53 -22.16
CA THR A 165 0.96 1.68 -23.37
C THR A 165 1.99 2.03 -24.44
N GLY A 166 2.91 2.96 -24.16
CA GLY A 166 3.87 3.45 -25.15
C GLY A 166 3.21 4.13 -26.36
N GLY A 167 1.99 4.65 -26.20
CA GLY A 167 1.20 5.29 -27.25
C GLY A 167 0.23 4.37 -28.00
N GLN A 168 0.15 3.07 -27.67
CA GLN A 168 -0.80 2.16 -28.35
C GLN A 168 -2.26 2.49 -28.05
N CYS A 169 -2.55 3.04 -26.87
CA CYS A 169 -3.89 3.50 -26.49
C CYS A 169 -3.89 4.99 -26.19
N ALA A 170 -4.76 5.76 -26.85
CA ALA A 170 -4.93 7.19 -26.62
C ALA A 170 -5.78 7.52 -25.36
N GLY A 171 -6.46 6.52 -24.79
CA GLY A 171 -7.34 6.72 -23.64
C GLY A 171 -8.06 5.45 -23.20
N TRP A 172 -9.08 5.61 -22.37
CA TRP A 172 -9.82 4.49 -21.77
C TRP A 172 -10.58 3.61 -22.78
N THR A 173 -11.12 4.22 -23.84
CA THR A 173 -11.89 3.50 -24.86
C THR A 173 -10.96 2.55 -25.63
N GLY A 174 -11.25 1.25 -25.59
CA GLY A 174 -10.42 0.21 -26.22
C GLY A 174 -9.18 -0.19 -25.42
N PHE A 175 -8.96 0.39 -24.24
CA PHE A 175 -7.87 -0.02 -23.36
C PHE A 175 -8.13 -1.41 -22.77
N ASN A 176 -7.09 -2.24 -22.74
CA ASN A 176 -7.04 -3.49 -21.98
C ASN A 176 -5.66 -3.63 -21.31
N LEU A 177 -5.57 -4.44 -20.26
CA LEU A 177 -4.32 -4.58 -19.50
C LEU A 177 -3.17 -5.20 -20.33
N ASN A 178 -3.48 -5.97 -21.38
CA ASN A 178 -2.45 -6.55 -22.26
C ASN A 178 -1.81 -5.50 -23.18
N ALA A 179 -2.40 -4.31 -23.30
CA ALA A 179 -1.81 -3.18 -24.03
C ALA A 179 -0.72 -2.44 -23.22
N LEU A 180 -0.60 -2.72 -21.92
CA LEU A 180 0.49 -2.19 -21.10
C LEU A 180 1.82 -2.79 -21.55
N LEU A 181 2.88 -1.99 -21.52
CA LEU A 181 4.24 -2.50 -21.71
C LEU A 181 4.59 -3.50 -20.59
N ASP A 182 5.43 -4.49 -20.89
CA ASP A 182 5.71 -5.62 -19.99
C ASP A 182 6.09 -5.20 -18.55
N PRO A 183 6.98 -4.21 -18.33
CA PRO A 183 7.31 -3.77 -16.97
C PRO A 183 6.09 -3.19 -16.23
N PHE A 184 5.18 -2.54 -16.95
CA PHE A 184 3.97 -1.96 -16.39
C PHE A 184 2.88 -2.99 -16.14
N GLN A 185 2.83 -4.10 -16.86
CA GLN A 185 1.95 -5.22 -16.50
C GLN A 185 2.32 -5.81 -15.13
N ILE A 186 3.62 -5.95 -14.87
CA ILE A 186 4.12 -6.43 -13.58
C ILE A 186 3.85 -5.40 -12.49
N LEU A 187 4.14 -4.12 -12.74
CA LEU A 187 3.86 -3.04 -11.79
C LEU A 187 2.35 -2.92 -11.49
N TYR A 188 1.48 -3.20 -12.45
CA TYR A 188 0.04 -3.28 -12.22
C TYR A 188 -0.32 -4.37 -11.21
N ARG A 189 0.29 -5.56 -11.31
CA ARG A 189 0.11 -6.64 -10.33
C ARG A 189 0.63 -6.26 -8.94
N VAL A 190 1.71 -5.50 -8.86
CA VAL A 190 2.20 -4.92 -7.59
C VAL A 190 1.16 -3.97 -7.00
N CYS A 191 0.61 -3.05 -7.81
CA CYS A 191 -0.47 -2.17 -7.37
C CYS A 191 -1.68 -2.96 -6.87
N GLU A 192 -2.11 -3.98 -7.60
CA GLU A 192 -3.26 -4.81 -7.28
C GLU A 192 -3.08 -5.58 -5.96
N ARG A 193 -1.87 -6.03 -5.66
CA ARG A 193 -1.59 -6.92 -4.52
C ARG A 193 -1.07 -6.20 -3.28
N SER A 194 -0.41 -5.04 -3.43
CA SER A 194 0.37 -4.44 -2.34
C SER A 194 0.07 -2.95 -2.07
N TRP A 195 -0.21 -2.16 -3.11
CA TRP A 195 -0.35 -0.70 -2.94
C TRP A 195 -1.81 -0.22 -2.96
N LEU A 196 -2.59 -0.65 -3.95
CA LEU A 196 -4.02 -0.37 -4.09
C LEU A 196 -4.84 -1.67 -4.34
N PRO A 197 -4.91 -2.55 -3.34
CA PRO A 197 -5.82 -3.68 -3.38
C PRO A 197 -7.29 -3.24 -3.50
N GLY A 198 -8.09 -4.09 -4.09
CA GLY A 198 -9.53 -3.84 -4.27
C GLY A 198 -10.13 -4.76 -5.34
N PRO A 199 -11.45 -4.68 -5.55
CA PRO A 199 -12.11 -5.45 -6.60
C PRO A 199 -11.64 -5.05 -7.98
N ASP A 200 -11.75 -5.99 -8.92
CA ASP A 200 -11.50 -5.76 -10.34
C ASP A 200 -12.67 -5.03 -10.99
N SER A 201 -12.82 -3.77 -10.56
CA SER A 201 -13.77 -2.81 -11.10
C SER A 201 -13.04 -1.81 -11.99
N ASN A 202 -13.76 -1.26 -12.96
CA ASN A 202 -13.25 -0.18 -13.80
C ASN A 202 -12.75 1.02 -12.97
N LEU A 203 -13.41 1.33 -11.84
CA LEU A 203 -12.98 2.40 -10.95
C LEU A 203 -11.61 2.12 -10.33
N MET A 204 -11.38 0.91 -9.81
CA MET A 204 -10.10 0.53 -9.22
C MET A 204 -8.99 0.44 -10.25
N MET A 205 -9.27 -0.13 -11.43
CA MET A 205 -8.32 -0.15 -12.53
C MET A 205 -7.88 1.26 -12.92
N ARG A 206 -8.81 2.22 -13.03
CA ARG A 206 -8.48 3.63 -13.28
C ARG A 206 -7.61 4.25 -12.18
N LYS A 207 -7.90 3.96 -10.90
CA LYS A 207 -7.06 4.42 -9.77
C LYS A 207 -5.65 3.84 -9.85
N ARG A 208 -5.51 2.54 -10.11
CA ARG A 208 -4.21 1.85 -10.25
C ARG A 208 -3.38 2.45 -11.38
N LEU A 209 -3.98 2.70 -12.55
CA LEU A 209 -3.28 3.31 -13.70
C LEU A 209 -2.77 4.73 -13.38
N ARG A 210 -3.56 5.54 -12.67
CA ARG A 210 -3.12 6.87 -12.24
C ARG A 210 -1.96 6.82 -11.26
N LEU A 211 -2.02 5.93 -10.26
CA LEU A 211 -0.92 5.72 -9.31
C LEU A 211 0.33 5.27 -10.06
N MET A 212 0.21 4.26 -10.92
CA MET A 212 1.33 3.74 -11.72
C MET A 212 1.97 4.84 -12.55
N TYR A 213 1.19 5.68 -13.23
CA TYR A 213 1.73 6.80 -13.98
C TYR A 213 2.56 7.73 -13.10
N ALA A 214 2.07 8.07 -11.90
CA ALA A 214 2.81 8.92 -10.99
C ALA A 214 4.11 8.26 -10.51
N VAL A 215 4.06 6.96 -10.21
CA VAL A 215 5.25 6.15 -9.85
C VAL A 215 6.27 6.10 -10.99
N THR A 216 5.85 5.81 -12.23
CA THR A 216 6.76 5.73 -13.39
C THR A 216 7.32 7.09 -13.78
N LYS A 217 6.66 8.18 -13.41
CA LYS A 217 7.15 9.55 -13.53
C LYS A 217 7.97 10.01 -12.31
N ARG A 218 8.34 9.09 -11.41
CA ARG A 218 9.12 9.35 -10.19
C ARG A 218 8.55 10.49 -9.35
N LYS A 219 7.21 10.61 -9.30
CA LYS A 219 6.55 11.59 -8.45
C LYS A 219 6.60 11.12 -7.00
N GLN A 220 6.94 12.04 -6.10
CA GLN A 220 6.97 11.77 -4.66
C GLN A 220 5.53 11.60 -4.16
N ILE A 221 5.21 10.42 -3.65
CA ILE A 221 3.91 10.09 -3.07
C ILE A 221 4.17 9.58 -1.66
N ASP A 222 3.45 10.14 -0.69
CA ASP A 222 3.49 9.64 0.67
C ASP A 222 2.78 8.27 0.73
N PHE A 223 3.55 7.20 0.93
CA PHE A 223 3.02 5.85 1.03
C PHE A 223 2.15 5.68 2.27
N GLY A 224 2.59 6.22 3.40
CA GLY A 224 1.87 6.22 4.67
C GLY A 224 0.51 6.88 4.53
N GLN A 225 0.41 8.02 3.84
CA GLN A 225 -0.85 8.70 3.56
C GLN A 225 -1.75 7.83 2.68
N LEU A 226 -1.20 7.26 1.60
CA LEU A 226 -1.93 6.36 0.71
C LEU A 226 -2.53 5.16 1.46
N VAL A 227 -1.81 4.61 2.44
CA VAL A 227 -2.29 3.51 3.27
C VAL A 227 -3.33 4.01 4.26
N TYR A 228 -2.99 5.06 5.02
CA TYR A 228 -3.86 5.64 6.04
C TYR A 228 -5.26 5.92 5.48
N GLU A 229 -5.35 6.56 4.32
CA GLU A 229 -6.64 6.84 3.66
C GLU A 229 -7.43 5.57 3.34
N GLN A 230 -6.78 4.52 2.82
CA GLN A 230 -7.44 3.24 2.52
C GLN A 230 -8.03 2.61 3.78
N VAL A 231 -7.30 2.69 4.89
CA VAL A 231 -7.71 2.15 6.19
C VAL A 231 -8.90 2.90 6.74
N ILE A 232 -8.82 4.22 6.75
CA ILE A 232 -9.89 5.07 7.27
C ILE A 232 -11.15 4.95 6.40
N ASP A 233 -11.02 4.98 5.08
CA ASP A 233 -12.18 4.85 4.17
C ASP A 233 -12.87 3.51 4.34
N MET A 234 -12.10 2.42 4.44
CA MET A 234 -12.64 1.10 4.74
C MET A 234 -13.47 1.11 6.03
N THR A 235 -12.93 1.68 7.11
CA THR A 235 -13.63 1.71 8.41
C THR A 235 -14.92 2.54 8.37
N ARG A 236 -14.98 3.58 7.52
CA ARG A 236 -16.18 4.39 7.30
C ARG A 236 -17.27 3.63 6.55
N CYS A 237 -16.90 2.77 5.60
CA CYS A 237 -17.85 1.96 4.85
C CYS A 237 -18.59 0.94 5.75
N PHE A 238 -18.00 0.47 6.86
CA PHE A 238 -18.70 -0.38 7.83
C PHE A 238 -19.85 0.31 8.58
N LYS A 239 -19.82 1.65 8.70
CA LYS A 239 -20.86 2.43 9.40
C LYS A 239 -22.12 2.62 8.55
N LYS A 240 -22.02 2.54 7.22
CA LYS A 240 -23.17 2.61 6.31
C LYS A 240 -23.62 1.19 6.01
N LYS A 241 -24.71 0.73 6.65
CA LYS A 241 -25.33 -0.57 6.34
C LYS A 241 -25.52 -0.67 4.82
N SER A 242 -24.86 -1.65 4.19
CA SER A 242 -24.76 -1.92 2.75
C SER A 242 -23.42 -1.47 2.12
N LEU A 243 -22.69 -2.46 1.61
CA LEU A 243 -21.40 -2.37 0.89
C LEU A 243 -20.15 -1.99 1.70
N CYS A 244 -19.52 -3.01 2.28
CA CYS A 244 -18.05 -3.03 2.33
C CYS A 244 -17.56 -4.48 2.33
N TYR A 245 -17.76 -5.17 1.19
CA TYR A 245 -17.42 -6.59 1.03
C TYR A 245 -15.94 -6.84 0.75
N GLN A 246 -15.13 -5.81 0.44
CA GLN A 246 -13.85 -6.04 -0.25
C GLN A 246 -12.66 -5.21 0.25
N GLU A 247 -12.83 -4.30 1.21
CA GLU A 247 -11.76 -3.37 1.64
C GLU A 247 -10.94 -3.87 2.85
N MET A 248 -11.33 -4.96 3.52
CA MET A 248 -10.58 -5.58 4.63
C MET A 248 -9.28 -6.28 4.20
N LYS A 249 -8.87 -6.09 2.95
CA LYS A 249 -7.82 -6.82 2.22
C LYS A 249 -6.39 -6.33 2.53
N ILE A 250 -6.22 -5.25 3.30
CA ILE A 250 -5.06 -4.34 3.13
C ILE A 250 -4.27 -4.05 4.42
N LEU A 251 -4.87 -4.28 5.59
CA LEU A 251 -4.32 -3.79 6.86
C LEU A 251 -3.38 -4.71 7.58
N SER A 252 -3.28 -5.95 7.12
CA SER A 252 -2.70 -6.99 7.93
C SER A 252 -1.19 -6.92 8.05
N GLU A 253 -0.51 -6.19 7.18
CA GLU A 253 0.96 -6.14 7.16
C GLU A 253 1.52 -4.75 7.53
N LYS A 254 0.64 -3.77 7.79
CA LYS A 254 1.01 -2.38 8.07
C LYS A 254 0.69 -1.95 9.51
N VAL A 255 0.16 -2.87 10.31
CA VAL A 255 -0.14 -2.75 11.74
C VAL A 255 0.46 -3.93 12.48
#